data_AF-A8V0Y7-F1
#
_entry.id   AF-A8V0Y7-F1
#
_cell.length_a   1.000
_cell.length_b   1.000
_cell.length_c   1.000
_cell.angle_alpha   90.00
_cell.angle_beta   90.00
_cell.angle_gamma   90.00
#
_symmetry.space_group_name_H-M   'P 1'
#
loop_
_entity.id
_entity.type
_entity.pdbx_description
1 polymer ?
#
loop_
_entity_poly.entity_id
_entity_poly.type
_entity_poly.pdbx_seq_one_letter_code
_entity_poly.pdbx_strand_id
1 'polypeptide(L)' 'MEKTTLKKEPDVKFEEVRFKCKCGHEGKEVIPVAENTGVLDTKCPKCSRRILEIRIFDTN' A
#
# COMPACT_ATOMS: atom_id res chain seq x y z
N MET A 1 24.56 -31.59 1.38
CA MET A 1 23.17 -31.13 1.17
C MET A 1 23.22 -29.63 0.96
N GLU A 2 23.18 -29.20 -0.30
CA GLU A 2 23.18 -27.79 -0.68
C GLU A 2 21.84 -27.16 -0.24
N LYS A 3 21.92 -26.06 0.53
CA LYS A 3 20.75 -25.28 0.92
C LYS A 3 20.34 -24.41 -0.25
N THR A 4 19.47 -24.91 -1.12
CA THR A 4 18.89 -24.12 -2.20
C THR A 4 18.03 -23.02 -1.60
N THR A 5 18.56 -21.80 -1.52
CA THR A 5 17.79 -20.62 -1.13
C THR A 5 16.91 -20.27 -2.32
N LEU A 6 15.67 -20.76 -2.33
CA LEU A 6 14.65 -20.31 -3.28
C LEU A 6 14.43 -18.82 -3.04
N LYS A 7 15.11 -17.97 -3.81
CA LYS A 7 14.78 -16.55 -3.91
C LYS A 7 13.41 -16.48 -4.59
N LYS A 8 12.33 -16.48 -3.79
CA LYS A 8 11.03 -16.06 -4.30
C LYS A 8 11.20 -14.63 -4.77
N GLU A 9 10.97 -14.39 -6.05
CA GLU A 9 10.87 -13.02 -6.55
C GLU A 9 9.80 -12.30 -5.71
N PRO A 10 10.05 -11.06 -5.26
CA PRO A 10 9.06 -10.33 -4.49
C PRO A 10 7.82 -10.14 -5.38
N ASP A 11 6.70 -10.71 -4.96
CA ASP A 11 5.39 -10.53 -5.59
C ASP A 11 4.92 -9.11 -5.25
N VAL A 12 5.41 -8.14 -6.04
CA VAL A 12 5.01 -6.74 -5.94
C VAL A 12 3.89 -6.50 -6.93
N LYS A 13 2.71 -6.19 -6.42
CA LYS A 13 1.54 -5.77 -7.19
C LYS A 13 1.16 -4.33 -6.88
N PHE A 14 0.41 -3.69 -7.77
CA PHE A 14 -0.10 -2.35 -7.55
C PHE A 14 -1.60 -2.42 -7.27
N GLU A 15 -2.03 -1.85 -6.15
CA GLU A 15 -3.43 -1.87 -5.70
C GLU A 15 -3.97 -0.44 -5.55
N GLU A 16 -5.20 -0.21 -6.01
CA GLU A 16 -5.91 1.04 -5.78
C GLU A 16 -6.55 1.03 -4.39
N VAL A 17 -6.08 1.92 -3.50
CA VAL A 17 -6.62 2.07 -2.14
C VAL A 17 -7.38 3.37 -1.99
N ARG A 18 -8.50 3.31 -1.26
CA ARG A 18 -9.25 4.51 -0.87
C ARG A 18 -8.70 5.07 0.42
N PHE A 19 -8.66 6.40 0.51
CA PHE A 19 -8.26 7.10 1.72
C PHE A 19 -9.23 8.23 2.05
N LYS A 20 -9.30 8.56 3.34
CA LYS A 20 -10.08 9.68 3.84
C LYS A 20 -9.20 10.60 4.67
N CYS A 21 -9.04 11.83 4.21
CA CYS A 21 -8.34 12.84 4.98
C CYS A 21 -9.21 13.34 6.14
N LYS A 22 -8.57 13.79 7.22
CA LYS A 22 -9.23 14.45 8.36
C LYS A 22 -10.00 15.73 7.98
N CYS A 23 -9.73 16.34 6.82
CA CYS A 23 -10.53 17.47 6.33
C CYS A 23 -11.86 17.05 5.66
N GLY A 24 -12.15 15.74 5.61
CA GLY A 24 -13.36 15.19 5.00
C GLY A 24 -13.22 14.84 3.51
N HIS A 25 -12.10 15.14 2.87
CA HIS A 25 -11.86 14.73 1.48
C HIS A 25 -11.59 13.23 1.38
N GLU A 26 -12.25 12.57 0.44
CA GLU A 26 -12.03 11.18 0.09
C GLU A 26 -11.36 11.11 -1.28
N GLY A 27 -10.40 10.20 -1.42
CA GLY A 27 -9.60 10.04 -2.62
C GLY A 27 -9.15 8.60 -2.79
N LYS A 28 -8.39 8.37 -3.86
CA LYS A 28 -7.79 7.08 -4.17
C LYS A 28 -6.33 7.27 -4.54
N GLU A 29 -5.52 6.27 -4.24
CA GLU A 29 -4.09 6.24 -4.58
C GLU A 29 -3.72 4.82 -5.01
N VAL A 30 -2.79 4.71 -5.96
CA VAL A 30 -2.22 3.40 -6.35
C VAL A 30 -0.96 3.18 -5.54
N ILE A 31 -0.92 2.11 -4.75
CA ILE A 31 0.22 1.80 -3.88
C ILE A 31 0.84 0.46 -4.27
N PRO A 32 2.17 0.31 -4.14
CA PRO A 32 2.81 -0.99 -4.24
C PRO A 32 2.44 -1.83 -3.00
N VAL A 33 2.15 -3.10 -3.25
CA VAL A 33 1.82 -4.11 -2.24
C VAL A 33 2.77 -5.28 -2.45
N ALA A 34 3.51 -5.61 -1.40
CA ALA A 34 4.40 -6.77 -1.36
C ALA A 34 4.02 -7.64 -0.17
N GLU A 35 3.98 -8.95 -0.35
CA GLU A 35 3.61 -9.89 0.72
C GLU A 35 2.32 -9.48 1.43
N ASN A 36 1.28 -9.13 0.64
CA ASN A 36 -0.03 -8.69 1.13
C ASN A 36 -0.03 -7.39 1.96
N THR A 37 1.08 -6.65 1.99
CA THR A 37 1.18 -5.40 2.75
C THR A 37 1.56 -4.25 1.84
N GLY A 38 0.81 -3.15 1.92
CA GLY A 38 1.09 -1.91 1.22
C GLY A 38 1.16 -0.72 2.17
N VAL A 39 1.95 0.29 1.80
CA VAL A 39 2.02 1.55 2.53
C VAL A 39 1.37 2.65 1.68
N LEU A 40 0.30 3.23 2.21
CA LEU A 40 -0.27 4.45 1.67
C LEU A 40 0.47 5.63 2.27
N ASP A 41 1.21 6.35 1.45
CA ASP A 41 1.86 7.61 1.80
C ASP A 41 1.51 8.68 0.76
N THR A 42 0.47 9.45 1.03
CA THR A 42 -0.02 10.48 0.11
C THR A 42 -0.31 11.80 0.82
N LYS A 43 -0.44 12.88 0.06
CA LYS A 43 -0.86 14.19 0.57
C LYS A 43 -2.26 14.49 0.09
N CYS A 44 -3.12 14.93 1.00
CA CYS A 44 -4.46 15.35 0.64
C CYS A 44 -4.42 16.56 -0.32
N PRO A 45 -5.03 16.48 -1.51
CA PRO A 45 -5.00 17.57 -2.49
C PRO A 45 -5.74 18.83 -2.02
N LYS A 46 -6.64 18.73 -1.03
CA LYS A 46 -7.39 19.88 -0.51
C LYS A 46 -6.68 20.66 0.61
N CYS A 47 -5.99 19.97 1.52
CA CYS A 47 -5.41 20.60 2.72
C CYS A 47 -3.92 20.32 2.90
N SER A 48 -3.29 19.63 1.95
CA SER A 48 -1.87 19.27 1.94
C SER A 48 -1.37 18.44 3.14
N ARG A 49 -2.28 17.97 4.00
CA ARG A 49 -1.94 17.06 5.12
C ARG A 49 -1.50 15.70 4.57
N ARG A 50 -0.43 15.16 5.14
CA ARG A 50 0.04 13.79 4.86
C ARG A 50 -0.89 12.77 5.48
N ILE A 51 -1.16 11.71 4.72
CA ILE A 51 -1.92 10.53 5.14
C ILE A 51 -0.94 9.36 5.02
N LEU A 52 -0.66 8.71 6.14
CA LEU A 52 0.26 7.57 6.23
C LEU A 52 -0.47 6.41 6.88
N GLU A 53 -0.71 5.34 6.14
CA GLU A 53 -1.47 4.17 6.60
C GLU A 53 -0.83 2.88 6.08
N ILE A 54 -0.81 1.85 6.91
CA ILE A 54 -0.44 0.49 6.50
C ILE A 54 -1.73 -0.24 6.11
N ARG A 55 -1.71 -0.87 4.93
CA ARG A 55 -2.84 -1.64 4.40
C ARG A 55 -2.44 -3.11 4.29
N ILE A 56 -3.22 -3.98 4.91
CA ILE A 56 -3.08 -5.43 4.84
C ILE A 56 -4.19 -5.93 3.93
N PHE A 57 -3.82 -6.72 2.92
CA PHE A 57 -4.71 -7.28 1.91
C PHE A 57 -4.85 -8.78 2.15
N ASP A 58 -6.00 -9.23 2.63
CA ASP A 58 -6.24 -10.68 2.74
C ASP A 58 -6.32 -11.30 1.35
N THR A 59 -5.53 -12.36 1.13
CA THR A 59 -5.66 -13.23 -0.05
C THR A 59 -6.79 -14.21 0.25
N ASN A 60 -7.96 -13.98 -0.32
CA ASN A 60 -9.10 -14.89 -0.24
C ASN A 60 -8.94 -16.05 -1.23
#